data_AF-A0ABD0NLY6-F1
#
_entry.id   AF-A0ABD0NLY6-F1
#
_cell.length_a   1.000
_cell.length_b   1.000
_cell.length_c   1.000
_cell.angle_alpha   90.00
_cell.angle_beta   90.00
_cell.angle_gamma   90.00
#
_symmetry.space_group_name_H-M   'P 1'
#
loop_
_entity.id
_entity.type
_entity.pdbx_description
1 polymer ?
#
loop_
_entity_poly.entity_id
_entity_poly.type
_entity_poly.pdbx_seq_one_letter_code
_entity_poly.pdbx_strand_id
1 'polypeptide(L)'
;MFAEILCDDLDLNPLTFVPAIASAIRQQIESYPTDSILEEQTDQRVIIKLNIHVGNISLVDQFEWDMSEKENSPETFALKLCSELGLGGEFVTTIAYSIRGQLSWHQRTYAF
;
A
#
# COMPACT_ATOMS: atom_id res chain seq x y z
N MET A 1 -21.67 -3.61 2.42
CA MET A 1 -21.58 -2.31 1.75
C MET A 1 -20.39 -2.21 0.79
N PHE A 2 -19.12 -2.06 1.20
CA PHE A 2 -18.00 -1.89 0.23
C PHE A 2 -17.92 -3.01 -0.82
N ALA A 3 -17.93 -4.27 -0.39
CA ALA A 3 -17.84 -5.41 -1.32
C ALA A 3 -19.04 -5.52 -2.29
N GLU A 4 -20.22 -5.04 -1.89
CA GLU A 4 -21.41 -5.03 -2.74
C GLU A 4 -21.29 -3.94 -3.80
N ILE A 5 -20.90 -2.73 -3.41
CA ILE A 5 -20.65 -1.60 -4.32
C ILE A 5 -19.56 -1.97 -5.33
N LEU A 6 -18.45 -2.57 -4.88
CA LEU A 6 -17.38 -3.01 -5.76
C LEU A 6 -17.84 -4.07 -6.78
N CYS A 7 -18.74 -4.98 -6.38
CA CYS A 7 -19.28 -5.96 -7.34
C CYS A 7 -20.24 -5.31 -8.34
N ASP A 8 -21.01 -4.31 -7.92
CA ASP A 8 -21.89 -3.52 -8.78
C ASP A 8 -21.08 -2.71 -9.81
N ASP A 9 -20.08 -1.96 -9.35
CA ASP A 9 -19.21 -1.13 -10.20
C ASP A 9 -18.43 -1.94 -11.25
N LEU A 10 -18.11 -3.20 -10.94
CA LEU A 10 -17.31 -4.09 -11.81
C LEU A 10 -18.15 -5.14 -12.55
N ASP A 11 -19.48 -5.07 -12.48
CA ASP A 11 -20.41 -6.03 -13.09
C ASP A 11 -20.13 -7.52 -12.71
N LEU A 12 -19.78 -7.77 -11.44
CA LEU A 12 -19.45 -9.10 -10.91
C LEU A 12 -20.64 -9.79 -10.25
N ASN A 13 -20.63 -11.14 -10.19
CA ASN A 13 -21.67 -11.90 -9.48
C ASN A 13 -21.60 -11.68 -7.96
N PRO A 14 -22.58 -10.96 -7.34
CA PRO A 14 -22.48 -10.59 -5.94
C PRO A 14 -22.59 -11.81 -5.01
N LEU A 15 -23.34 -12.84 -5.38
CA LEU A 15 -23.51 -14.05 -4.56
C LEU A 15 -22.20 -14.84 -4.41
N THR A 16 -21.31 -14.74 -5.40
CA THR A 16 -20.01 -15.41 -5.39
C THR A 16 -18.92 -14.53 -4.78
N PHE A 17 -18.86 -13.24 -5.18
CA PHE A 17 -17.70 -12.40 -4.87
C PHE A 17 -17.85 -11.59 -3.58
N VAL A 18 -19.06 -11.18 -3.18
CA VAL A 18 -19.25 -10.39 -1.95
C VAL A 18 -18.71 -11.13 -0.71
N PRO A 19 -19.03 -12.44 -0.48
CA PRO A 19 -18.51 -13.15 0.68
C PRO A 19 -16.98 -13.26 0.66
N ALA A 20 -16.40 -13.54 -0.50
CA ALA A 20 -14.95 -13.71 -0.68
C ALA A 20 -14.20 -12.39 -0.43
N ILE A 21 -14.64 -11.29 -1.04
CA ILE A 21 -14.05 -9.96 -0.86
C ILE A 21 -14.16 -9.53 0.60
N ALA A 22 -15.34 -9.65 1.20
CA ALA A 22 -15.55 -9.24 2.59
C ALA A 22 -14.71 -10.08 3.57
N SER A 23 -14.56 -11.39 3.32
CA SER A 23 -13.69 -12.26 4.11
C SER A 23 -12.23 -11.86 3.98
N ALA A 24 -11.74 -11.61 2.76
CA ALA A 24 -10.37 -11.22 2.50
C ALA A 24 -10.01 -9.88 3.16
N ILE A 25 -10.92 -8.89 3.13
CA ILE A 25 -10.74 -7.60 3.79
C ILE A 25 -10.62 -7.79 5.31
N ARG A 26 -11.56 -8.54 5.91
CA ARG A 26 -11.54 -8.80 7.36
C ARG A 26 -10.25 -9.48 7.81
N GLN A 27 -9.84 -10.52 7.09
CA GLN A 27 -8.61 -11.25 7.39
C GLN A 27 -7.36 -10.36 7.29
N GLN A 28 -7.29 -9.49 6.27
CA GLN A 28 -6.17 -8.56 6.12
C GLN A 28 -6.11 -7.55 7.25
N ILE A 29 -7.26 -7.00 7.68
CA ILE A 29 -7.35 -6.07 8.82
C ILE A 29 -6.89 -6.75 10.11
N GLU A 30 -7.38 -7.97 10.38
CA GLU A 30 -6.97 -8.74 11.56
C GLU A 30 -5.47 -9.08 11.56
N SER A 31 -4.87 -9.25 10.38
CA SER A 31 -3.43 -9.52 10.24
C SER A 31 -2.54 -8.27 10.29
N TYR A 32 -3.13 -7.08 10.23
CA TYR A 32 -2.39 -5.83 10.19
C TYR A 32 -1.85 -5.51 11.59
N PRO A 33 -0.54 -5.22 11.74
CA PRO A 33 0.04 -4.93 13.05
C PRO A 33 -0.54 -3.63 13.61
N THR A 34 -1.10 -3.68 14.82
CA THR A 34 -1.67 -2.51 15.52
C THR A 34 -0.66 -1.82 16.43
N ASP A 35 0.43 -2.51 16.80
CA ASP A 35 1.42 -1.96 17.71
C ASP A 35 2.35 -0.98 16.97
N SER A 36 2.36 0.28 17.41
CA SER A 36 3.30 1.31 16.95
C SER A 36 4.70 1.09 17.56
N ILE A 37 5.37 0.00 17.19
CA ILE A 37 6.67 -0.40 17.76
C ILE A 37 7.78 0.66 17.51
N LEU A 38 7.57 1.55 16.53
CA LEU A 38 8.56 2.54 16.09
C LEU A 38 8.46 3.90 16.77
N GLU A 39 7.46 4.18 17.62
CA GLU A 39 7.23 5.53 18.16
C GLU A 39 8.39 6.09 18.99
N GLU A 40 9.26 5.23 19.51
CA GLU A 40 10.43 5.62 20.33
C GLU A 40 11.78 5.45 19.61
N GLN A 41 11.79 4.96 18.37
CA GLN A 41 13.02 4.68 17.62
C GLN A 41 13.33 5.80 16.63
N THR A 42 14.62 6.12 16.47
CA THR A 42 15.11 7.10 15.49
C THR A 42 15.90 6.43 14.37
N ASP A 43 15.95 7.07 13.20
CA ASP A 43 16.77 6.69 12.04
C ASP A 43 16.50 5.25 11.53
N GLN A 44 15.22 4.90 11.40
CA GLN A 44 14.77 3.58 10.95
C GLN A 44 14.65 3.53 9.43
N ARG A 45 15.78 3.60 8.73
CA ARG A 45 15.82 3.59 7.26
C ARG A 45 15.73 2.20 6.68
N VAL A 46 14.82 2.03 5.73
CA VAL A 46 14.63 0.81 4.95
C VAL A 46 14.70 1.10 3.46
N ILE A 47 14.98 0.06 2.68
CA ILE A 47 14.94 0.16 1.22
C ILE A 47 13.56 -0.26 0.73
N ILE A 48 12.86 0.66 0.08
CA ILE A 48 11.62 0.38 -0.63
C ILE A 48 11.94 0.10 -2.09
N LYS A 49 11.35 -0.97 -2.64
CA LYS A 49 11.47 -1.35 -4.04
C LYS A 49 10.11 -1.34 -4.71
N LEU A 50 9.95 -0.53 -5.74
CA LEU A 50 8.74 -0.50 -6.55
C LEU A 50 8.93 -1.39 -7.78
N ASN A 51 7.93 -2.24 -8.04
CA ASN A 51 7.83 -3.02 -9.26
C ASN A 51 6.35 -3.10 -9.66
N ILE A 52 5.88 -2.07 -10.35
CA ILE A 52 4.46 -1.80 -10.59
C ILE A 52 4.17 -1.87 -12.08
N HIS A 53 3.11 -2.61 -12.44
CA HIS A 53 2.67 -2.80 -13.80
C HIS A 53 1.23 -2.32 -13.94
N VAL A 54 1.02 -1.36 -14.83
CA VAL A 54 -0.27 -0.71 -15.08
C VAL A 54 -0.43 -0.60 -16.59
N GLY A 55 -1.40 -1.33 -17.14
CA GLY A 55 -1.57 -1.47 -18.58
C GLY A 55 -0.27 -1.95 -19.27
N ASN A 56 0.30 -1.10 -20.12
CA ASN A 56 1.53 -1.35 -20.87
C ASN A 56 2.77 -0.64 -20.30
N ILE A 57 2.65 0.00 -19.14
CA ILE A 57 3.75 0.74 -18.50
C ILE A 57 4.22 -0.04 -17.27
N SER A 58 5.54 -0.13 -17.12
CA SER A 58 6.19 -0.74 -15.96
C SER A 58 7.07 0.29 -15.26
N LEU A 59 6.80 0.51 -13.98
CA LEU A 59 7.58 1.38 -13.11
C LEU A 59 8.43 0.50 -12.19
N VAL A 60 9.75 0.62 -12.31
CA VAL A 60 10.72 -0.04 -11.44
C VAL A 60 11.60 1.03 -10.81
N ASP A 61 11.60 1.11 -9.49
CA ASP A 61 12.33 2.14 -8.74
C ASP A 61 12.78 1.60 -7.37
N GLN A 62 13.76 2.26 -6.76
CA GLN A 62 14.27 1.95 -5.43
C GLN A 62 14.73 3.21 -4.71
N PHE A 63 14.30 3.39 -3.46
CA PHE A 63 14.69 4.51 -2.61
C PHE A 63 14.77 4.12 -1.13
N GLU A 64 15.46 4.95 -0.35
CA GLU A 64 15.49 4.86 1.11
C GLU A 64 14.23 5.52 1.69
N TRP A 65 13.64 4.90 2.71
CA TRP A 65 12.50 5.43 3.45
C TRP A 65 12.78 5.37 4.95
N ASP A 66 12.67 6.51 5.64
CA ASP A 66 12.75 6.54 7.10
C ASP A 66 11.35 6.30 7.69
N MET A 67 11.22 5.18 8.41
CA MET A 67 9.96 4.77 9.05
C MET A 67 9.69 5.52 10.36
N SER A 68 10.70 6.18 10.95
CA SER A 68 10.56 6.94 12.19
C SER A 68 10.03 8.36 11.98
N GLU A 69 10.15 8.89 10.77
CA GLU A 69 9.67 10.24 10.42
C GLU A 69 8.15 10.23 10.17
N LYS A 70 7.40 10.93 11.01
CA LYS A 70 5.92 10.94 10.99
C LYS A 70 5.36 11.74 9.83
N GLU A 71 6.12 12.70 9.31
CA GLU A 71 5.73 13.53 8.17
C GLU A 71 5.90 12.78 6.83
N ASN A 72 6.54 11.61 6.82
CA ASN A 72 6.69 10.78 5.62
C ASN A 72 5.36 10.11 5.25
N SER A 73 4.62 10.75 4.33
CA SER A 73 3.37 10.23 3.77
C SER A 73 3.60 9.48 2.44
N PRO A 74 3.26 8.18 2.34
CA PRO A 74 3.30 7.44 1.08
C PRO A 74 2.44 8.06 -0.02
N GLU A 75 1.29 8.63 0.32
CA GLU A 75 0.40 9.29 -0.63
C GLU A 75 1.01 10.55 -1.23
N THR A 76 1.59 11.41 -0.40
CA THR A 76 2.24 12.64 -0.86
C THR A 76 3.45 12.32 -1.74
N PHE A 77 4.25 11.32 -1.33
CA PHE A 77 5.38 10.86 -2.14
C PHE A 77 4.93 10.29 -3.49
N ALA A 78 3.93 9.39 -3.50
CA ALA A 78 3.41 8.78 -4.71
C ALA A 78 2.84 9.82 -5.69
N LEU A 79 2.11 10.82 -5.18
CA LEU A 79 1.56 11.91 -5.99
C LEU A 79 2.68 12.71 -6.65
N LYS A 80 3.72 13.06 -5.89
CA LYS A 80 4.86 13.83 -6.40
C LYS A 80 5.65 13.05 -7.44
N LEU A 81 5.98 11.78 -7.15
CA LEU A 81 6.67 10.90 -8.08
C LEU A 81 5.90 10.74 -9.41
N CYS A 82 4.59 10.50 -9.33
CA CYS A 82 3.75 10.42 -10.52
C CYS A 82 3.71 11.74 -11.30
N SER A 83 3.61 12.89 -10.62
CA SER A 83 3.63 14.21 -11.26
C SER A 83 4.93 14.47 -12.01
N GLU A 84 6.07 14.10 -11.43
CA GLU A 84 7.40 14.28 -12.02
C GLU A 84 7.64 13.35 -13.23
N LEU A 85 7.11 12.12 -13.18
CA LEU A 85 7.23 11.14 -14.25
C LEU A 85 6.14 11.26 -15.32
N GLY A 86 5.16 12.16 -15.16
CA GLY A 86 4.00 12.27 -16.04
C GLY A 86 3.09 11.04 -15.99
N LEU A 87 3.10 10.30 -14.88
CA LEU A 87 2.24 9.15 -14.62
C LEU A 87 0.94 9.60 -13.94
N GLY A 88 -0.15 8.89 -14.19
CA GLY A 88 -1.46 9.20 -13.61
C GLY A 88 -2.31 7.96 -13.39
N GLY A 89 -3.55 8.18 -12.94
CA GLY A 89 -4.50 7.09 -12.70
C GLY A 89 -4.08 6.18 -11.54
N GLU A 90 -4.07 4.87 -11.80
CA GLU A 90 -3.83 3.82 -10.82
C GLU A 90 -2.37 3.73 -10.31
N PHE A 91 -1.43 4.46 -10.92
CA PHE A 91 -0.05 4.49 -10.42
C PHE A 91 0.06 5.09 -9.02
N VAL A 92 -0.61 6.22 -8.75
CA VAL A 92 -0.50 6.90 -7.45
C VAL A 92 -0.96 5.98 -6.32
N THR A 93 -2.11 5.34 -6.50
CA THR A 93 -2.69 4.43 -5.51
C THR A 93 -1.85 3.16 -5.36
N THR A 94 -1.34 2.60 -6.47
CA THR A 94 -0.51 1.39 -6.44
C THR A 94 0.85 1.63 -5.79
N ILE A 95 1.49 2.79 -6.02
CA ILE A 95 2.75 3.17 -5.38
C ILE A 95 2.54 3.33 -3.87
N ALA A 96 1.54 4.10 -3.45
CA ALA A 96 1.24 4.29 -2.03
C ALA A 96 0.94 2.96 -1.33
N TYR A 97 0.16 2.07 -1.97
CA TYR A 97 -0.11 0.73 -1.48
C TYR A 97 1.16 -0.12 -1.34
N SER A 98 2.04 -0.11 -2.35
CA SER A 98 3.30 -0.87 -2.33
C SER A 98 4.23 -0.41 -1.21
N ILE A 99 4.34 0.91 -1.00
CA ILE A 99 5.12 1.49 0.10
C ILE A 99 4.54 1.02 1.44
N ARG A 100 3.23 1.21 1.69
CA ARG A 100 2.58 0.81 2.95
C ARG A 100 2.73 -0.68 3.25
N GLY A 101 2.60 -1.54 2.24
CA GLY A 101 2.78 -2.98 2.39
C GLY A 101 4.19 -3.36 2.82
N GLN A 102 5.21 -2.73 2.21
CA GLN A 102 6.61 -2.94 2.58
C GLN A 102 6.91 -2.39 3.98
N LEU A 103 6.40 -1.21 4.34
CA LEU A 103 6.55 -0.64 5.68
C LEU A 103 5.95 -1.55 6.76
N SER A 104 4.72 -2.05 6.55
CA SER A 104 4.07 -3.00 7.45
C SER A 104 4.85 -4.32 7.58
N TRP A 105 5.45 -4.79 6.49
CA TRP A 105 6.32 -5.97 6.54
C TRP A 105 7.61 -5.70 7.35
N HIS A 106 8.30 -4.59 7.07
CA HIS A 106 9.50 -4.19 7.80
C HIS A 106 9.23 -4.01 9.30
N GLN A 107 8.14 -3.34 9.67
CA GLN A 107 7.72 -3.19 11.08
C GLN A 107 7.61 -4.54 11.81
N ARG A 108 7.05 -5.57 11.15
CA ARG A 108 6.95 -6.92 11.74
C ARG A 108 8.30 -7.62 11.84
N THR A 109 9.21 -7.39 10.90
CA THR A 109 10.53 -8.05 10.89
C THR A 109 11.51 -7.40 11.86
N TYR A 110 11.47 -6.08 12.04
CA TYR A 110 12.34 -5.34 12.97
C TYR A 110 11.82 -5.27 14.41
N ALA A 111 10.65 -5.87 14.69
CA ALA A 111 10.08 -5.97 16.03
C ALA A 111 10.83 -6.93 16.98
N PHE A 112 11.97 -7.49 16.56
CA PHE A 112 12.79 -8.46 17.30
C PHE A 112 14.27 -8.06 17.22
#